data_AF-M4VRV7-F1
#
_entry.id   AF-M4VRV7-F1
#
_cell.length_a   1.000
_cell.length_b   1.000
_cell.length_c   1.000
_cell.angle_alpha   90.00
_cell.angle_beta   90.00
_cell.angle_gamma   90.00
#
_symmetry.space_group_name_H-M   'P 1'
#
loop_
_entity.id
_entity.type
_entity.pdbx_description
1 polymer ?
#
loop_
_entity_poly.entity_id
_entity_poly.type
_entity_poly.pdbx_seq_one_letter_code
_entity_poly.pdbx_strand_id
1 'polypeptide(L)'
;MVESDKAHLKKTFNFTIAGVPYKLKTSHEEHTVYELVDYVDQKVTEALAVTKNSSFQNAAVLAALNIAEEMILLKQKAQAELEKLEAKALKLSQDLENSKTNKASIY
;
A
#
# COMPACT_ATOMS: atom_id res chain seq x y z
N MET A 1 -19.56 11.83 -31.27
CA MET A 1 -18.92 11.01 -30.23
C MET A 1 -17.42 11.10 -30.48
N VAL A 2 -16.74 11.96 -29.74
CA VAL A 2 -15.32 12.30 -29.97
C VAL A 2 -14.45 11.51 -28.99
N GLU A 3 -13.48 10.81 -29.57
CA GLU A 3 -12.25 10.23 -29.03
C GLU A 3 -12.08 10.12 -27.49
N SER A 4 -11.95 8.87 -27.04
CA SER A 4 -11.53 8.43 -25.71
C SER A 4 -10.02 8.59 -25.44
N ASP A 5 -9.37 9.65 -25.91
CA ASP A 5 -7.91 9.84 -25.80
C ASP A 5 -7.53 11.00 -24.87
N LYS A 6 -7.73 10.81 -23.56
CA LYS A 6 -6.85 11.45 -22.56
C LYS A 6 -5.76 10.45 -22.19
N ALA A 7 -4.77 10.32 -23.05
CA ALA A 7 -3.49 9.76 -22.66
C ALA A 7 -2.96 10.59 -21.47
N HIS A 8 -3.06 10.05 -20.25
CA HIS A 8 -2.37 10.61 -19.09
C HIS A 8 -0.91 10.84 -19.48
N LEU A 9 -0.46 12.09 -19.52
CA LEU A 9 0.86 12.48 -20.00
C LEU A 9 1.92 11.80 -19.13
N LYS A 10 2.44 10.67 -19.61
CA LYS A 10 3.42 9.87 -18.88
C LYS A 10 4.73 10.64 -18.85
N LYS A 11 5.10 11.16 -17.68
CA LYS A 11 6.37 11.82 -17.42
C LYS A 11 7.46 10.78 -17.22
N THR A 12 8.68 11.13 -17.60
CA THR A 12 9.86 10.28 -17.43
C THR A 12 10.73 10.86 -16.35
N PHE A 13 11.02 10.08 -15.32
CA PHE A 13 11.88 10.43 -14.20
C PHE A 13 13.15 9.61 -14.26
N ASN A 14 14.28 10.23 -13.97
CA ASN A 14 15.57 9.55 -13.83
C ASN A 14 15.98 9.62 -12.36
N PHE A 15 16.43 8.50 -11.82
CA PHE A 15 16.88 8.42 -10.43
C PHE A 15 17.95 7.34 -10.29
N THR A 16 18.53 7.25 -9.10
CA THR A 16 19.58 6.28 -8.80
C THR A 16 19.16 5.50 -7.56
N ILE A 17 19.32 4.17 -7.58
CA ILE A 17 19.10 3.30 -6.42
C ILE A 17 20.41 2.56 -6.14
N ALA A 18 20.97 2.75 -4.95
CA ALA A 18 22.28 2.24 -4.51
C ALA A 18 23.39 2.41 -5.57
N GLY A 19 23.44 3.59 -6.21
CA GLY A 19 24.43 3.92 -7.24
C GLY A 19 24.09 3.43 -8.66
N VAL A 20 22.99 2.70 -8.86
CA VAL A 20 22.54 2.23 -10.19
C VAL A 20 21.49 3.19 -10.77
N PRO A 21 21.72 3.76 -11.97
CA PRO A 21 20.78 4.68 -12.59
C PRO A 21 19.58 3.95 -13.22
N TYR A 22 18.39 4.48 -12.98
CA TYR A 22 17.11 3.98 -13.50
C TYR A 22 16.30 5.09 -14.15
N LYS A 23 15.37 4.66 -15.02
CA LYS A 23 14.43 5.53 -15.71
C LYS A 23 13.01 4.98 -15.54
N LEU A 24 12.13 5.78 -14.97
CA LEU A 24 10.73 5.41 -14.74
C LEU A 24 9.81 6.30 -15.58
N LYS A 25 8.92 5.67 -16.35
CA LYS A 25 7.88 6.38 -17.10
C LYS A 25 6.54 6.15 -16.41
N THR A 26 5.95 7.20 -15.87
CA THR A 26 4.75 7.12 -15.02
C THR A 26 3.83 8.31 -15.21
N SER A 27 2.53 8.10 -14.96
CA SER A 27 1.50 9.15 -14.94
C SER A 27 1.26 9.71 -13.54
N HIS A 28 1.97 9.21 -12.53
CA HIS A 28 1.88 9.70 -11.16
C HIS A 28 2.53 11.07 -11.01
N GLU A 29 2.12 11.79 -9.97
CA GLU A 29 2.71 13.07 -9.61
C GLU A 29 4.17 12.90 -9.18
N GLU A 30 4.96 13.94 -9.43
CA GLU A 30 6.41 13.94 -9.18
C GLU A 30 6.76 13.66 -7.72
N HIS A 31 6.00 14.23 -6.78
CA HIS A 31 6.20 14.01 -5.35
C HIS A 31 6.06 12.52 -4.97
N THR A 32 4.99 11.86 -5.42
CA THR A 32 4.77 10.43 -5.17
C THR A 32 5.87 9.57 -5.78
N VAL A 33 6.41 9.96 -6.94
CA VAL A 33 7.53 9.24 -7.56
C VAL A 33 8.79 9.36 -6.73
N TYR A 34 9.09 10.55 -6.21
CA TYR A 34 10.24 10.75 -5.32
C TYR A 34 10.13 9.94 -4.04
N GLU A 35 8.96 9.93 -3.40
CA GLU A 35 8.73 9.12 -2.20
C GLU A 35 8.92 7.62 -2.47
N LEU A 36 8.41 7.11 -3.60
CA LEU A 36 8.59 5.72 -3.99
C LEU A 36 10.07 5.36 -4.21
N VAL A 37 10.81 6.25 -4.88
CA VAL A 37 12.23 6.04 -5.15
C VAL A 37 13.04 6.03 -3.86
N ASP A 38 12.82 7.01 -2.99
CA ASP A 38 13.51 7.15 -1.70
C ASP A 38 13.24 5.94 -0.80
N TYR A 39 11.99 5.51 -0.72
CA TYR A 39 11.61 4.32 0.05
C TYR A 39 12.28 3.05 -0.47
N VAL A 40 12.31 2.84 -1.78
CA VAL A 40 12.99 1.66 -2.37
C VAL A 40 14.51 1.75 -2.16
N ASP A 41 15.11 2.92 -2.33
CA ASP A 41 16.56 3.11 -2.13
C ASP A 41 16.97 2.82 -0.69
N GLN A 42 16.19 3.29 0.28
CA GLN A 42 16.39 2.97 1.69
C GLN A 42 16.35 1.45 1.93
N LYS A 43 15.31 0.76 1.42
CA LYS A 43 15.16 -0.70 1.61
C LYS A 43 16.30 -1.49 0.98
N VAL A 44 16.77 -1.08 -0.19
CA VAL A 44 17.92 -1.70 -0.86
C VAL A 44 19.22 -1.43 -0.09
N THR A 45 19.41 -0.23 0.45
CA THR A 45 20.58 0.14 1.26
C THR A 45 20.62 -0.64 2.57
N GLU A 46 19.48 -0.78 3.26
CA GLU A 46 19.34 -1.63 4.45
C GLU A 46 19.68 -3.09 4.14
N ALA A 47 19.16 -3.62 3.01
CA ALA A 47 19.45 -4.97 2.57
C ALA A 47 20.93 -5.17 2.20
N LEU A 48 21.57 -4.18 1.59
CA LEU A 48 23.00 -4.23 1.25
C LEU A 48 23.87 -4.39 2.50
N ALA A 49 23.52 -3.71 3.60
CA ALA A 49 24.26 -3.77 4.86
C ALA A 49 24.29 -5.16 5.51
N VAL A 50 23.27 -5.99 5.25
CA VAL A 50 23.14 -7.33 5.84
C VAL A 50 23.57 -8.47 4.91
N THR A 51 23.78 -8.19 3.61
CA THR A 51 24.21 -9.22 2.65
C THR A 51 25.72 -9.47 2.67
N LYS A 52 26.12 -10.73 2.53
CA LYS A 52 27.53 -11.10 2.34
C LYS A 52 28.07 -10.51 1.02
N ASN A 53 29.21 -9.83 1.11
CA ASN A 53 29.94 -9.22 -0.01
C ASN A 53 29.17 -8.13 -0.79
N SER A 54 28.16 -7.50 -0.19
CA SER A 54 27.42 -6.38 -0.81
C SER A 54 26.87 -6.72 -2.21
N SER A 55 26.42 -7.97 -2.41
CA SER A 55 25.81 -8.37 -3.68
C SER A 55 24.50 -7.61 -3.88
N PHE A 56 24.53 -6.62 -4.79
CA PHE A 56 23.37 -5.80 -5.12
C PHE A 56 22.15 -6.63 -5.54
N GLN A 57 22.35 -7.70 -6.30
CA GLN A 57 21.26 -8.58 -6.73
C GLN A 57 20.58 -9.25 -5.52
N ASN A 58 21.35 -9.77 -4.57
CA ASN A 58 20.80 -10.41 -3.37
C ASN A 58 20.12 -9.38 -2.47
N ALA A 59 20.70 -8.18 -2.35
CA ALA A 59 20.10 -7.09 -1.58
C ALA A 59 18.79 -6.59 -2.20
N ALA A 60 18.71 -6.47 -3.53
CA ALA A 60 17.48 -6.10 -4.23
C ALA A 60 16.36 -7.14 -4.01
N VAL A 61 16.69 -8.45 -4.06
CA VAL A 61 15.72 -9.51 -3.76
C VAL A 61 15.26 -9.45 -2.31
N LEU A 62 16.18 -9.23 -1.36
CA LEU A 62 15.83 -9.11 0.06
C LEU A 62 14.96 -7.88 0.33
N ALA A 63 15.31 -6.72 -0.26
CA ALA A 63 14.51 -5.50 -0.19
C ALA A 63 13.10 -5.72 -0.75
N ALA A 64 12.98 -6.40 -1.90
CA ALA A 64 11.69 -6.74 -2.47
C ALA A 64 10.85 -7.65 -1.55
N LEU A 65 11.47 -8.63 -0.90
CA LEU A 65 10.80 -9.47 0.11
C LEU A 65 10.30 -8.66 1.30
N ASN A 66 11.10 -7.72 1.78
CA ASN A 66 10.76 -6.87 2.92
C ASN A 66 9.56 -5.96 2.57
N ILE A 67 9.60 -5.31 1.40
CA ILE A 67 8.51 -4.47 0.90
C ILE A 67 7.22 -5.29 0.72
N ALA A 68 7.34 -6.52 0.18
CA ALA A 68 6.19 -7.40 -0.01
C ALA A 68 5.58 -7.83 1.34
N GLU A 69 6.41 -8.17 2.33
CA GLU A 69 5.96 -8.49 3.69
C GLU A 69 5.21 -7.30 4.31
N GLU A 70 5.78 -6.10 4.28
CA GLU A 70 5.15 -4.89 4.80
C GLU A 70 3.76 -4.66 4.18
N MET A 71 3.64 -4.81 2.86
CA MET A 71 2.36 -4.68 2.16
C MET A 71 1.34 -5.73 2.59
N ILE A 72 1.77 -7.00 2.70
CA ILE A 72 0.89 -8.11 3.09
C ILE A 72 0.40 -7.91 4.52
N LEU A 73 1.28 -7.56 5.46
CA LEU A 73 0.94 -7.31 6.85
C LEU A 73 0.01 -6.10 7.00
N LEU A 74 0.26 -5.02 6.25
CA LEU A 74 -0.62 -3.85 6.24
C LEU A 74 -2.03 -4.21 5.76
N LYS A 75 -2.14 -4.99 4.68
CA LYS A 75 -3.43 -5.49 4.17
C LYS A 75 -4.17 -6.34 5.19
N GLN A 76 -3.47 -7.29 5.81
CA GLN A 76 -4.08 -8.17 6.83
C GLN A 76 -4.60 -7.37 8.02
N LYS A 77 -3.82 -6.39 8.51
CA LYS A 77 -4.24 -5.52 9.61
C LYS A 77 -5.46 -4.67 9.25
N ALA A 78 -5.47 -4.08 8.05
CA ALA A 78 -6.60 -3.29 7.58
C ALA A 78 -7.87 -4.14 7.46
N GLN A 79 -7.76 -5.35 6.92
CA GLN A 79 -8.88 -6.29 6.81
C GLN A 79 -9.43 -6.68 8.18
N ALA A 80 -8.57 -7.00 9.14
CA ALA A 80 -8.99 -7.36 10.50
C ALA A 80 -9.72 -6.21 11.22
N GLU A 81 -9.26 -4.96 11.05
CA GLU A 81 -9.94 -3.80 11.62
C GLU A 81 -11.28 -3.51 10.94
N LEU A 82 -11.41 -3.73 9.63
CA LEU A 82 -12.67 -3.63 8.91
C LEU A 82 -13.68 -4.68 9.39
N GLU A 83 -13.29 -5.94 9.50
CA GLU A 83 -14.16 -7.01 10.01
C GLU A 83 -14.65 -6.72 11.44
N LYS A 84 -13.78 -6.18 12.28
CA LYS A 84 -14.13 -5.76 13.64
C LYS A 84 -15.11 -4.59 13.65
N LEU A 85 -14.96 -3.64 12.73
CA LEU A 85 -15.89 -2.52 12.57
C LEU A 85 -17.25 -3.00 12.08
N GLU A 86 -17.28 -3.88 11.08
CA GLU A 86 -18.49 -4.49 10.54
C GLU A 86 -19.24 -5.29 11.62
N ALA A 87 -18.54 -6.12 12.39
CA ALA A 87 -19.14 -6.88 13.48
C ALA A 87 -19.77 -5.97 14.55
N LYS A 88 -19.12 -4.85 14.89
CA LYS A 88 -19.68 -3.85 15.82
C LYS A 88 -20.89 -3.13 15.24
N ALA A 89 -20.84 -2.75 13.96
CA ALA A 89 -21.95 -2.10 13.27
C ALA A 89 -23.17 -3.02 13.18
N LEU A 90 -22.95 -4.31 12.87
CA LEU A 90 -24.00 -5.32 12.83
C LEU A 90 -24.64 -5.51 14.21
N LYS A 91 -23.82 -5.67 15.25
CA LYS A 91 -24.32 -5.79 16.63
C LYS A 91 -25.14 -4.57 17.05
N LEU A 92 -24.66 -3.36 16.76
CA LEU A 92 -25.38 -2.14 17.08
C LEU A 92 -26.73 -2.07 16.33
N SER A 93 -26.76 -2.50 15.07
CA SER A 93 -28.00 -2.54 14.28
C SER A 93 -29.02 -3.51 14.87
N GLN A 94 -28.57 -4.70 15.29
CA GLN A 94 -29.42 -5.71 15.95
C GLN A 94 -29.95 -5.19 17.30
N ASP A 95 -29.10 -4.55 18.12
CA ASP A 95 -29.51 -3.97 19.39
C ASP A 95 -30.58 -2.88 19.20
N LEU A 96 -30.45 -2.05 18.17
CA LEU A 96 -31.43 -1.02 17.82
C LEU A 96 -32.76 -1.63 17.37
N GLU A 97 -32.75 -2.66 16.52
CA GLU A 97 -33.96 -3.38 16.09
C GLU A 97 -34.69 -4.00 17.28
N ASN A 98 -33.98 -4.72 18.13
CA ASN A 98 -34.55 -5.35 19.34
C ASN A 98 -35.15 -4.32 20.30
N SER A 99 -34.53 -3.15 20.44
CA SER A 99 -35.06 -2.07 21.29
C SER A 99 -36.38 -1.46 20.77
N LYS A 100 -36.60 -1.44 19.45
CA LYS A 100 -37.86 -0.98 18.84
C LYS A 100 -38.98 -2.01 19.03
N THR A 101 -38.67 -3.28 18.85
CA THR A 101 -39.63 -4.39 19.01
C THR A 101 -40.14 -4.49 20.45
N ASN A 102 -39.27 -4.30 21.44
CA ASN A 102 -39.68 -4.29 22.86
C ASN A 102 -40.61 -3.12 23.23
N LYS A 103 -40.55 -1.97 22.54
CA LYS A 103 -41.47 -0.84 22.79
C LYS A 103 -42.85 -1.03 22.16
N ALA A 104 -42.94 -1.81 21.08
CA ALA A 104 -44.21 -2.09 20.39
C ALA A 104 -45.06 -3.16 21.09
N SER A 105 -44.46 -4.02 21.91
CA SER A 105 -45.17 -5.07 22.66
C SER A 105 -45.77 -4.62 23.99
N ILE A 106 -45.59 -3.35 24.39
CA ILE A 106 -46.06 -2.79 25.68
C ILE A 106 -47.31 -1.91 25.51
N TYR A 107 -47.91 -1.88 24.31
CA TYR A 107 -49.18 -1.19 24.04
C TYR A 107 -50.23 -2.15 23.50
#